data_AF-A0A6S6G621-F1
#
_entry.id   AF-A0A6S6G621-F1
#
_cell.length_a   1.000
_cell.length_b   1.000
_cell.length_c   1.000
_cell.angle_alpha   90.00
_cell.angle_beta   90.00
_cell.angle_gamma   90.00
#
_symmetry.space_group_name_H-M   'P 1'
#
loop_
_entity.id
_entity.type
_entity.pdbx_description
1 polymer ?
#
loop_
_entity_poly.entity_id
_entity_poly.type
_entity_poly.pdbx_seq_one_letter_code
_entity_poly.pdbx_strand_id
1 'polypeptide(L)'
;MIKVLLVAAVLVGLWLVLRPRPKPALRLDEVEARAVLGVDAAADAAAIRAAHRRLVSAVHPDKGGSADLTRRINAARDLLLRP
;
A
#
# COMPACT_ATOMS: atom_id res chain seq x y z
N MET A 1 19.93 6.33 -38.09
CA MET A 1 18.55 6.31 -37.55
C MET A 1 18.12 4.91 -37.10
N ILE A 2 18.21 3.87 -37.94
CA ILE A 2 17.79 2.48 -37.59
C ILE A 2 18.48 1.93 -36.33
N LYS A 3 19.80 2.14 -36.18
CA LYS A 3 20.54 1.68 -34.99
C LYS A 3 20.03 2.29 -33.68
N VAL A 4 19.61 3.56 -33.70
CA VAL A 4 19.05 4.26 -32.54
C VAL A 4 17.68 3.67 -32.17
N LEU A 5 16.87 3.34 -33.17
CA LEU A 5 15.57 2.68 -32.96
C LEU A 5 15.73 1.27 -32.39
N LEU A 6 16.73 0.52 -32.84
CA LEU A 6 17.03 -0.82 -32.30
C LEU A 6 17.49 -0.75 -30.84
N VAL A 7 18.38 0.19 -30.50
CA VAL A 7 18.80 0.39 -29.11
C VAL A 7 17.61 0.80 -28.24
N ALA A 8 16.78 1.73 -28.70
CA ALA A 8 15.57 2.13 -27.97
C ALA A 8 14.61 0.96 -27.76
N ALA A 9 14.38 0.12 -28.78
CA ALA A 9 13.52 -1.05 -28.67
C ALA A 9 14.08 -2.08 -27.67
N VAL A 10 15.39 -2.32 -27.65
CA VAL A 10 16.04 -3.21 -26.68
C VAL A 10 15.92 -2.63 -25.27
N LEU A 11 16.14 -1.33 -25.08
CA LEU A 11 16.00 -0.67 -23.78
C LEU A 11 14.56 -0.73 -23.27
N VAL A 12 13.57 -0.51 -24.13
CA VAL A 12 12.14 -0.63 -23.78
C VAL A 12 11.78 -2.08 -23.46
N GLY A 13 12.22 -3.04 -24.27
CA GLY A 13 11.99 -4.47 -24.02
C GLY A 13 12.60 -4.91 -22.69
N LEU A 14 13.83 -4.48 -22.41
CA LEU A 14 14.51 -4.76 -21.16
C LEU A 14 13.77 -4.14 -19.97
N TRP A 15 13.32 -2.88 -20.09
CA TRP A 15 12.52 -2.22 -19.05
C TRP A 15 11.18 -2.92 -18.80
N LEU A 16 10.49 -3.36 -19.85
CA LEU A 16 9.21 -4.07 -19.75
C LEU A 16 9.32 -5.43 -19.03
N VAL A 17 10.48 -6.10 -19.16
CA VAL A 17 10.77 -7.38 -18.50
C VAL A 17 11.24 -7.18 -17.06
N LEU A 18 12.06 -6.14 -16.81
CA LEU A 18 12.64 -5.90 -15.49
C LEU A 18 11.76 -5.06 -14.55
N ARG A 19 10.71 -4.41 -15.05
CA ARG A 19 9.85 -3.59 -14.20
C ARG A 19 9.25 -4.42 -13.05
N PRO A 20 9.29 -3.93 -11.81
CA PRO A 20 8.69 -4.63 -10.68
C PRO A 20 7.18 -4.79 -10.90
N ARG A 21 6.65 -5.97 -10.59
CA ARG A 21 5.19 -6.16 -10.60
C ARG A 21 4.58 -5.40 -9.42
N PRO A 22 3.47 -4.66 -9.63
CA PRO A 22 2.74 -4.07 -8.52
C PRO A 22 2.29 -5.20 -7.57
N LYS A 23 2.51 -5.01 -6.27
CA LYS A 23 2.00 -5.92 -5.25
C LYS A 23 0.46 -5.91 -5.31
N PRO A 24 -0.22 -7.06 -5.32
CA PRO A 24 -1.68 -7.11 -5.28
C PRO A 24 -2.22 -6.28 -4.12
N ALA A 25 -3.26 -5.48 -4.38
CA ALA A 25 -3.96 -4.79 -3.32
C ALA A 25 -4.57 -5.82 -2.37
N LEU A 26 -4.39 -5.62 -1.06
CA LEU A 26 -5.08 -6.44 -0.07
C LEU A 26 -6.59 -6.20 -0.22
N ARG A 27 -7.36 -7.26 -0.35
CA ARG A 27 -8.82 -7.20 -0.26
C ARG A 27 -9.18 -7.37 1.21
N LEU A 28 -9.70 -6.30 1.80
CA LEU A 28 -10.26 -6.26 3.14
C LEU A 28 -11.74 -5.93 3.01
N ASP A 29 -12.57 -6.47 3.90
CA ASP A 29 -13.90 -5.93 4.12
C ASP A 29 -13.87 -4.81 5.19
N GLU A 30 -14.99 -4.11 5.35
CA GLU A 30 -15.09 -2.97 6.24
C GLU A 30 -14.92 -3.36 7.72
N VAL A 31 -15.34 -4.58 8.09
CA VAL A 31 -15.24 -5.10 9.47
C VAL A 31 -13.78 -5.42 9.79
N GLU A 32 -13.09 -6.10 8.89
CA GLU A 32 -11.67 -6.41 8.99
C GLU A 32 -10.84 -5.12 9.00
N ALA A 33 -11.16 -4.14 8.17
CA ALA A 33 -10.45 -2.85 8.17
C ALA A 33 -10.59 -2.12 9.51
N ARG A 34 -11.78 -2.12 10.10
CA ARG A 34 -11.99 -1.56 11.45
C ARG A 34 -11.26 -2.33 12.52
N ALA A 35 -11.27 -3.66 12.45
CA ALA A 35 -10.53 -4.52 13.38
C ALA A 35 -9.01 -4.28 13.28
N VAL A 36 -8.46 -4.14 12.07
CA VAL A 36 -7.04 -3.84 11.83
C VAL A 36 -6.66 -2.49 12.45
N LEU A 37 -7.51 -1.46 12.35
CA LEU A 37 -7.25 -0.17 12.96
C LEU A 37 -7.61 -0.10 14.45
N GLY A 38 -8.34 -1.08 14.97
CA GLY A 38 -8.86 -1.08 16.34
C GLY A 38 -9.83 0.08 16.58
N VAL A 39 -10.71 0.36 15.62
CA VAL A 39 -11.72 1.43 15.70
C VAL A 39 -13.14 0.86 15.67
N ASP A 40 -14.07 1.56 16.31
CA ASP A 40 -15.48 1.18 16.35
C ASP A 40 -16.22 1.45 15.02
N ALA A 41 -17.39 0.83 14.84
CA ALA A 41 -18.29 1.08 13.72
C ALA A 41 -18.66 2.57 13.56
N ALA A 42 -18.82 3.29 14.68
CA ALA A 42 -19.15 4.71 14.71
C ALA A 42 -17.93 5.65 14.60
N ALA A 43 -16.71 5.12 14.42
CA ALA A 43 -15.51 5.93 14.33
C ALA A 43 -15.54 6.86 13.11
N ASP A 44 -15.30 8.15 13.37
CA ASP A 44 -15.23 9.15 12.32
C ASP A 44 -13.88 9.13 11.57
N ALA A 45 -13.80 9.92 10.50
CA ALA A 45 -12.59 10.02 9.70
C ALA A 45 -11.36 10.51 10.49
N ALA A 46 -11.55 11.29 11.56
CA ALA A 46 -10.46 11.78 12.40
C ALA A 46 -9.89 10.65 13.27
N ALA A 47 -10.76 9.85 13.89
CA ALA A 47 -10.41 8.66 14.66
C ALA A 47 -9.67 7.62 13.80
N ILE A 48 -10.16 7.36 12.58
CA ILE A 48 -9.50 6.47 11.62
C ILE A 48 -8.08 6.94 11.31
N ARG A 49 -7.89 8.24 11.01
CA ARG A 49 -6.55 8.81 10.74
C ARG A 49 -5.63 8.77 11.96
N ALA A 50 -6.16 9.00 13.16
CA ALA A 50 -5.38 8.95 14.39
C ALA A 50 -4.90 7.51 14.69
N ALA A 51 -5.79 6.53 14.57
CA ALA A 51 -5.46 5.11 14.72
C ALA A 51 -4.39 4.66 13.72
N HIS A 52 -4.56 5.04 12.45
CA HIS A 52 -3.59 4.76 11.39
C HIS A 52 -2.18 5.28 11.72
N ARG A 53 -2.05 6.57 12.09
CA ARG A 53 -0.75 7.17 12.44
C ARG A 53 -0.08 6.46 13.62
N ARG A 54 -0.85 6.14 14.67
CA ARG A 54 -0.36 5.42 15.85
C ARG A 54 0.20 4.05 15.45
N LEU A 55 -0.56 3.28 14.67
CA LEU A 55 -0.18 1.93 14.26
C LEU A 55 1.02 1.93 13.33
N VAL A 56 1.03 2.77 12.28
CA VAL A 56 2.16 2.86 11.35
C VAL A 56 3.45 3.22 12.07
N SER A 57 3.42 4.21 12.99
CA SER A 57 4.61 4.58 13.75
C SER A 57 5.17 3.42 14.60
N ALA A 58 4.30 2.52 15.07
CA ALA A 58 4.68 1.37 15.87
C ALA A 58 5.23 0.20 15.03
N VAL A 59 4.72 0.00 13.80
CA VAL A 59 5.03 -1.19 13.00
C VAL A 59 5.94 -0.94 11.79
N HIS A 60 6.45 0.29 11.65
CA HIS A 60 7.19 0.68 10.45
C HIS A 60 8.47 -0.16 10.26
N PRO A 61 8.74 -0.73 9.07
CA PRO A 61 9.96 -1.50 8.78
C PRO A 61 11.25 -0.77 9.12
N ASP A 62 11.31 0.56 8.96
CA ASP A 62 12.50 1.35 9.27
C ASP A 62 12.88 1.31 10.76
N LYS A 63 11.95 0.91 11.63
CA LYS A 63 12.15 0.71 13.07
C LYS A 63 12.20 -0.77 13.47
N GLY A 64 12.45 -1.66 12.52
CA GLY A 64 12.44 -3.11 12.72
C GLY A 64 11.05 -3.75 12.70
N GLY A 65 10.02 -3.02 12.25
CA GLY A 65 8.67 -3.53 12.12
C GLY A 65 8.41 -4.32 10.82
N SER A 66 7.13 -4.61 10.55
CA SER A 66 6.74 -5.44 9.40
C SER A 66 6.20 -4.60 8.24
N ALA A 67 6.82 -4.77 7.08
CA ALA A 67 6.33 -4.19 5.82
C ALA A 67 4.93 -4.70 5.48
N ASP A 68 4.63 -5.98 5.77
CA ASP A 68 3.32 -6.58 5.48
C ASP A 68 2.24 -6.05 6.42
N LEU A 69 2.56 -5.88 7.70
CA LEU A 69 1.64 -5.27 8.66
C LEU A 69 1.36 -3.81 8.30
N THR A 70 2.39 -3.06 7.94
CA THR A 70 2.25 -1.67 7.46
C THR A 70 1.35 -1.61 6.22
N ARG A 71 1.52 -2.53 5.25
CA ARG A 71 0.64 -2.63 4.07
C ARG A 71 -0.82 -2.89 4.47
N ARG A 72 -1.06 -3.78 5.44
CA ARG A 72 -2.41 -4.13 5.91
C ARG A 72 -3.10 -2.94 6.60
N ILE A 73 -2.37 -2.20 7.43
CA ILE A 73 -2.85 -0.95 8.07
C ILE A 73 -3.18 0.13 7.04
N ASN A 74 -2.34 0.31 6.02
CA ASN A 74 -2.60 1.26 4.94
C ASN A 74 -3.85 0.88 4.14
N ALA A 75 -3.98 -0.40 3.77
CA ALA A 75 -5.16 -0.89 3.05
C ALA A 75 -6.46 -0.69 3.86
N ALA A 76 -6.42 -0.89 5.18
CA ALA A 76 -7.56 -0.65 6.05
C ALA A 76 -8.00 0.82 6.06
N ARG A 77 -7.05 1.75 6.22
CA ARG A 77 -7.32 3.20 6.11
C ARG A 77 -7.92 3.55 4.75
N ASP A 78 -7.31 3.06 3.67
CA ASP A 78 -7.72 3.39 2.30
C ASP A 78 -9.10 2.86 1.96
N LEU A 79 -9.54 1.77 2.60
CA LEU A 79 -10.90 1.25 2.48
C LEU A 79 -11.89 2.16 3.21
N LEU A 80 -11.63 2.50 4.47
CA LEU A 80 -12.56 3.25 5.32
C LEU A 80 -12.67 4.74 5.00
N LEU A 81 -11.66 5.30 4.32
CA LEU A 81 -11.64 6.72 3.91
C LEU A 81 -11.87 6.90 2.41
N ARG A 82 -12.21 5.84 1.66
CA ARG A 82 -12.58 5.98 0.27
C ARG A 82 -13.90 6.76 0.18
N PRO A 83 -14.01 7.76 -0.74
CA PRO A 83 -15.27 8.44 -0.99
C PRO A 83 -16.33 7.50 -1.58
#